data_AF-A0AAU1UCL0-F1
#
_entry.id   AF-A0AAU1UCL0-F1
#
_cell.length_a   1.000
_cell.length_b   1.000
_cell.length_c   1.000
_cell.angle_alpha   90.00
_cell.angle_beta   90.00
_cell.angle_gamma   90.00
#
_symmetry.space_group_name_H-M   'P 1'
#
loop_
_entity.id
_entity.type
_entity.pdbx_description
1 polymer ?
#
loop_
_entity_poly.entity_id
_entity_poly.type
_entity_poly.pdbx_seq_one_letter_code
_entity_poly.pdbx_strand_id
1 'polypeptide(L)'
;MGQGTIANLHGLLHSIVQSAADAVPALSDSNPCAHTRLPKASDTEDDEGFLEPEEYALLKARVRVDAVDIIVALVSTGLRWGEVTALQPRDFTFVSKRPAPRVQRAWKRRGEGGTFLGVPQDQEVPLDSGPHT
;
A
#
# COMPACT_ATOMS: atom_id res chain seq x y z
N MET A 1 -14.00 1.62 -14.88
CA MET A 1 -12.87 0.89 -14.26
C MET A 1 -11.72 1.88 -14.18
N GLY A 2 -11.08 2.07 -13.03
CA GLY A 2 -10.01 3.06 -12.88
C GLY A 2 -8.76 2.68 -13.65
N GLN A 3 -7.93 3.65 -14.05
CA GLN A 3 -6.70 3.39 -14.81
C GLN A 3 -5.73 2.47 -14.05
N GLY A 4 -5.60 2.62 -12.72
CA GLY A 4 -4.82 1.69 -11.88
C GLY A 4 -5.34 0.24 -11.93
N THR A 5 -6.66 0.05 -12.06
CA THR A 5 -7.23 -1.30 -12.24
C THR A 5 -6.86 -1.88 -13.61
N ILE A 6 -6.86 -1.07 -14.67
CA ILE A 6 -6.43 -1.49 -16.02
C ILE A 6 -4.96 -1.88 -15.99
N ALA A 7 -4.10 -1.08 -15.33
CA ALA A 7 -2.69 -1.39 -15.19
C ALA A 7 -2.43 -2.70 -14.43
N ASN A 8 -3.14 -2.95 -13.33
CA ASN A 8 -3.02 -4.19 -12.58
C ASN A 8 -3.46 -5.42 -13.40
N LEU A 9 -4.58 -5.31 -14.10
CA LEU A 9 -5.08 -6.41 -14.95
C LEU A 9 -4.16 -6.68 -16.14
N HIS A 10 -3.64 -5.62 -16.77
CA HIS A 10 -2.66 -5.76 -17.83
C HIS A 10 -1.36 -6.41 -17.33
N GLY A 11 -0.88 -6.01 -16.15
CA GLY A 11 0.28 -6.63 -15.51
C GLY A 11 0.06 -8.14 -15.26
N LEU A 12 -1.11 -8.50 -14.72
CA LEU A 12 -1.48 -9.91 -14.52
C LEU A 12 -1.49 -10.70 -15.84
N LEU A 13 -2.16 -10.17 -16.86
CA LEU A 13 -2.21 -10.81 -18.18
C LEU A 13 -0.82 -10.94 -18.80
N HIS A 14 0.00 -9.88 -18.70
CA HIS A 14 1.37 -9.88 -19.18
C HIS A 14 2.18 -11.01 -18.53
N SER A 15 2.13 -11.16 -17.21
CA SER A 15 2.86 -12.22 -16.49
C SER A 15 2.41 -13.63 -16.90
N ILE A 16 1.11 -13.85 -17.09
CA ILE A 16 0.58 -15.15 -17.53
C ILE A 16 1.11 -15.51 -18.92
N VAL A 17 1.01 -14.59 -19.88
CA VAL A 17 1.43 -14.88 -21.26
C VAL A 17 2.96 -14.94 -21.38
N GLN A 18 3.69 -14.16 -20.57
CA GLN A 18 5.14 -14.25 -20.51
C GLN A 18 5.59 -15.63 -20.02
N SER A 19 4.99 -16.15 -18.95
CA SER A 19 5.27 -17.49 -18.46
C SER A 19 4.99 -18.58 -19.51
N ALA A 20 3.95 -18.41 -20.33
CA ALA A 20 3.65 -19.34 -21.43
C ALA A 20 4.66 -19.27 -22.58
N ALA A 21 5.20 -18.08 -22.88
CA ALA A 21 6.24 -17.90 -23.88
C ALA A 21 7.61 -18.45 -23.40
N ASP A 22 7.90 -18.32 -22.11
CA ASP A 22 9.17 -18.78 -21.50
C ASP A 22 9.19 -20.29 -21.17
N ALA A 23 8.04 -20.98 -21.29
CA ALA A 23 7.94 -22.42 -21.03
C ALA A 23 8.77 -23.26 -22.01
N VAL A 24 9.12 -24.49 -21.61
CA VAL A 24 9.83 -25.45 -22.47
C VAL A 24 9.03 -26.75 -22.59
N PRO A 25 8.49 -27.09 -23.78
CA PRO A 25 8.47 -26.28 -25.00
C PRO A 25 7.56 -25.04 -24.84
N ALA A 26 7.85 -23.99 -25.60
CA ALA A 26 7.07 -22.76 -25.57
C ALA A 26 5.61 -23.03 -25.97
N LEU A 27 4.67 -22.45 -25.22
CA LEU A 27 3.24 -22.55 -25.50
C LEU A 27 2.73 -21.38 -26.34
N SER A 28 3.51 -20.29 -26.43
CA SER A 28 3.23 -19.12 -27.26
C SER A 28 4.53 -18.63 -27.90
N ASP A 29 4.44 -18.18 -29.15
CA ASP A 29 5.60 -17.63 -29.87
C ASP A 29 6.05 -16.26 -29.32
N SER A 30 5.13 -15.51 -28.71
CA SER A 30 5.42 -14.19 -28.14
C SER A 30 4.36 -13.73 -27.14
N ASN A 31 4.67 -12.64 -26.41
CA ASN A 31 3.74 -11.99 -25.51
C ASN A 31 3.19 -10.68 -26.13
N PRO A 32 1.89 -10.62 -26.50
CA PRO A 32 1.30 -9.42 -27.09
C PRO A 32 1.24 -8.24 -26.12
N CYS A 33 1.32 -8.49 -24.81
CA CYS A 33 1.35 -7.45 -23.80
C CYS A 33 2.72 -6.76 -23.68
N ALA A 34 3.79 -7.36 -24.21
CA ALA A 34 5.17 -6.86 -24.06
C ALA A 34 5.41 -5.50 -24.75
N HIS A 35 4.60 -5.18 -25.76
CA HIS A 35 4.72 -3.93 -26.53
C HIS A 35 3.59 -2.94 -26.26
N THR A 36 2.72 -3.24 -25.29
CA THR A 36 1.60 -2.37 -24.96
C THR A 36 2.05 -1.28 -23.99
N ARG A 37 1.97 -0.02 -24.44
CA ARG A 37 2.12 1.14 -23.56
C ARG A 37 0.74 1.51 -23.02
N LEU A 38 0.55 1.33 -21.72
CA LEU A 38 -0.67 1.79 -21.07
C LEU A 38 -0.73 3.32 -21.05
N PRO A 39 -1.93 3.91 -21.15
CA PRO A 39 -2.11 5.33 -20.90
C PRO A 39 -1.52 5.66 -19.53
N LYS A 40 -0.66 6.67 -19.48
CA LYS A 40 -0.31 7.28 -18.19
C LYS A 40 -1.60 7.85 -17.61
N ALA A 41 -1.70 7.83 -16.28
CA ALA A 41 -2.69 8.67 -15.64
C ALA A 41 -2.54 10.08 -16.21
N SER A 42 -3.62 10.60 -16.79
CA SER A 42 -3.64 11.99 -17.21
C SER A 42 -3.32 12.82 -15.97
N ASP A 43 -2.52 13.88 -16.10
CA ASP A 43 -2.19 14.87 -15.05
C ASP A 43 -3.43 15.62 -14.50
N THR A 44 -4.62 15.06 -14.68
CA THR A 44 -5.92 15.44 -14.13
C THR A 44 -6.35 14.51 -13.00
N GLU A 45 -5.49 13.57 -12.56
CA GLU A 45 -5.60 13.10 -11.18
C GLU A 45 -5.39 14.34 -10.31
N ASP A 46 -6.42 14.65 -9.51
CA ASP A 46 -6.52 15.86 -8.69
C ASP A 46 -5.14 16.24 -8.14
N ASP A 47 -4.71 17.50 -8.28
CA ASP A 47 -3.53 18.02 -7.59
C ASP A 47 -3.68 17.63 -6.12
N GLU A 48 -3.04 16.54 -5.69
CA GLU A 48 -3.11 16.02 -4.33
C GLU A 48 -2.29 17.00 -3.48
N GLY A 49 -2.94 18.11 -3.15
CA GLY A 49 -2.37 19.15 -2.31
C GLY A 49 -2.09 18.59 -0.93
N PHE A 50 -0.91 18.91 -0.40
CA PHE A 50 -0.62 18.67 1.01
C PHE A 50 -1.32 19.74 1.86
N LEU A 51 -1.77 19.35 3.06
CA LEU A 51 -2.30 20.31 4.02
C LEU A 51 -1.21 21.26 4.48
N GLU A 52 -1.47 22.55 4.37
CA GLU A 52 -0.65 23.58 4.99
C GLU A 52 -0.81 23.56 6.53
N PRO A 53 0.17 24.08 7.28
CA PRO A 53 0.11 24.09 8.75
C PRO A 53 -1.17 24.72 9.31
N GLU A 54 -1.69 25.79 8.69
CA GLU A 54 -2.94 26.42 9.12
C GLU A 54 -4.18 25.55 8.83
N GLU A 55 -4.19 24.85 7.70
CA GLU A 55 -5.28 23.96 7.30
C GLU A 55 -5.36 22.75 8.23
N TYR A 56 -4.20 22.18 8.59
CA TYR A 56 -4.12 21.14 9.61
C TYR A 56 -4.61 21.64 10.98
N ALA A 57 -4.23 22.86 11.39
CA ALA A 57 -4.69 23.43 12.65
C ALA A 57 -6.23 23.59 12.68
N LEU A 58 -6.82 24.02 11.56
CA LEU A 58 -8.28 24.11 11.42
C LEU A 58 -8.95 22.74 11.49
N LEU A 59 -8.42 21.74 10.77
CA LEU A 59 -8.91 20.36 10.80
C LEU A 59 -8.88 19.81 12.24
N LYS A 60 -7.74 19.95 12.92
CA LYS A 60 -7.55 19.48 14.29
C LYS A 60 -8.52 20.14 15.28
N ALA A 61 -8.90 21.40 15.08
CA ALA A 61 -9.85 22.10 15.93
C ALA A 61 -11.31 21.66 15.72
N ARG A 62 -11.63 20.99 14.60
CA ARG A 62 -12.99 20.64 14.20
C ARG A 62 -13.29 19.15 14.26
N VAL A 63 -12.27 18.30 14.23
CA VAL A 63 -12.44 16.86 14.37
C VAL A 63 -12.99 16.50 15.75
N ARG A 64 -13.62 15.33 15.85
CA ARG A 64 -14.09 14.81 17.13
C ARG A 64 -12.91 14.64 18.09
N VAL A 65 -13.15 14.90 19.37
CA VAL A 65 -12.12 14.83 20.42
C VAL A 65 -11.40 13.47 20.47
N ASP A 66 -12.13 12.39 20.20
CA ASP A 66 -11.61 11.01 20.19
C ASP A 66 -10.79 10.67 18.94
N ALA A 67 -10.81 11.52 17.91
CA ALA A 67 -10.03 11.36 16.68
C ALA A 67 -8.77 12.25 16.64
N VAL A 68 -8.60 13.16 17.60
CA VAL A 68 -7.46 14.10 17.61
C VAL A 68 -6.13 13.36 17.66
N ASP A 69 -6.00 12.34 18.52
CA ASP A 69 -4.74 11.64 18.71
C ASP A 69 -4.30 10.86 17.47
N ILE A 70 -5.23 10.19 16.78
CA ILE A 70 -4.93 9.45 15.55
C ILE A 70 -4.55 10.39 14.40
N ILE A 71 -5.18 11.56 14.30
CA ILE A 71 -4.83 12.59 13.31
C ILE A 71 -3.45 13.17 13.60
N VAL A 72 -3.14 13.49 14.86
CA VAL A 72 -1.82 13.95 15.27
C VAL A 72 -0.76 12.88 14.95
N ALA A 73 -1.03 11.61 15.21
CA ALA A 73 -0.14 10.51 14.88
C ALA A 73 0.12 10.44 13.37
N LEU A 74 -0.93 10.44 12.53
CA LEU A 74 -0.81 10.39 11.07
C LEU A 74 0.07 11.52 10.52
N VAL A 75 -0.20 12.77 10.91
CA VAL A 75 0.53 13.95 10.41
C VAL A 75 1.97 13.99 10.94
N SER A 76 2.22 13.54 12.16
CA SER A 76 3.57 13.59 12.76
C SER A 76 4.48 12.43 12.38
N THR A 77 3.93 11.29 11.95
CA THR A 77 4.70 10.05 11.71
C THR A 77 4.65 9.56 10.27
N GLY A 78 3.67 9.99 9.47
CA GLY A 78 3.49 9.53 8.09
C GLY A 78 3.04 8.07 7.97
N LEU A 79 2.57 7.46 9.06
CA LEU A 79 2.09 6.07 9.03
C LEU A 79 0.89 5.91 8.10
N ARG A 80 0.81 4.76 7.42
CA ARG A 80 -0.38 4.41 6.63
C ARG A 80 -1.55 4.12 7.56
N TRP A 81 -2.77 4.33 7.07
CA TRP A 81 -3.99 4.06 7.85
C TRP A 81 -4.02 2.64 8.45
N GLY A 82 -3.63 1.65 7.65
CA GLY A 82 -3.57 0.24 8.08
C GLY A 82 -2.54 -0.02 9.19
N GLU A 83 -1.51 0.82 9.32
CA GLU A 83 -0.44 0.69 10.33
C GLU A 83 -0.84 1.38 11.62
N VAL A 84 -1.28 2.64 11.56
CA VAL A 84 -1.65 3.42 12.75
C VAL A 84 -2.80 2.76 13.51
N THR A 85 -3.78 2.20 12.79
CA THR A 85 -4.93 1.50 13.40
C THR A 85 -4.60 0.07 13.83
N ALA A 86 -3.42 -0.45 13.49
CA ALA A 86 -2.92 -1.75 13.95
C ALA A 86 -1.99 -1.65 15.16
N LEU A 87 -1.63 -0.42 15.59
CA LEU A 87 -0.80 -0.18 16.77
C LEU A 87 -1.49 -0.72 18.03
N GLN A 88 -0.68 -1.33 18.88
CA GLN A 88 -1.05 -1.80 20.21
C GLN A 88 -0.14 -1.15 21.25
N PRO A 89 -0.53 -1.14 22.54
CA PRO A 89 0.29 -0.57 23.61
C PRO A 89 1.74 -1.11 23.64
N ARG A 90 1.93 -2.39 23.28
CA ARG A 90 3.25 -3.04 23.21
C ARG A 90 4.15 -2.55 22.08
N ASP A 91 3.60 -1.84 21.11
CA ASP A 91 4.35 -1.35 19.95
C ASP A 91 5.05 -0.02 20.26
N PHE A 92 4.84 0.57 21.45
CA PHE A 92 5.48 1.82 21.85
C PHE A 92 6.76 1.59 22.66
N THR A 93 7.83 2.27 22.26
CA THR A 93 9.07 2.35 23.04
C THR A 93 9.15 3.68 23.78
N PHE A 94 9.34 3.61 25.10
CA PHE A 94 9.37 4.76 26.01
C PHE A 94 10.82 5.14 26.37
N VAL A 95 11.70 5.17 25.37
CA VAL A 95 13.13 5.47 25.57
C VAL A 95 13.36 6.95 25.92
N SER A 96 12.42 7.82 25.59
CA SER A 96 12.47 9.26 25.88
C SER A 96 11.13 9.79 26.39
N LYS A 97 11.06 11.09 26.73
CA LYS A 97 9.81 11.79 27.07
C LYS A 97 8.75 11.70 25.96
N ARG A 98 9.14 11.39 24.73
CA ARG A 98 8.22 11.12 23.61
C ARG A 98 8.24 9.62 23.31
N PRO A 99 7.10 8.91 23.44
CA PRO A 99 7.01 7.52 23.02
C PRO A 99 7.15 7.41 21.51
N ALA A 100 7.95 6.46 21.04
CA ALA A 100 8.14 6.18 19.62
C ALA A 100 7.35 4.92 19.23
N PRO A 101 6.44 4.99 18.24
CA PRO A 101 5.75 3.80 17.75
C PRO A 101 6.69 2.95 16.89
N ARG A 102 6.63 1.62 17.07
CA ARG A 102 7.28 0.64 16.19
C ARG A 102 6.22 0.02 15.27
N VAL A 103 6.39 0.17 13.96
CA VAL A 103 5.51 -0.47 12.98
C VAL A 103 5.85 -1.96 12.91
N GLN A 104 4.99 -2.79 13.50
CA GLN A 104 5.13 -4.25 13.49
C GLN A 104 4.11 -4.93 12.59
N ARG A 105 3.01 -4.26 12.29
CA ARG A 105 1.81 -4.84 11.71
C ARG A 105 1.03 -3.80 10.92
N ALA A 106 0.28 -4.28 9.93
CA ALA A 106 -0.74 -3.50 9.25
C ALA A 106 -2.01 -4.33 9.02
N TRP A 107 -3.17 -3.69 9.01
CA TRP A 107 -4.41 -4.31 8.56
C TRP A 107 -4.36 -4.63 7.07
N LYS A 108 -4.58 -5.90 6.72
CA LYS A 108 -4.71 -6.42 5.36
C LYS A 108 -6.11 -6.96 5.12
N ARG A 109 -6.56 -6.93 3.87
CA ARG A 109 -7.84 -7.55 3.47
C ARG A 109 -7.63 -9.00 3.08
N ARG A 110 -8.58 -9.87 3.43
CA ARG A 110 -8.62 -11.25 2.90
C ARG A 110 -9.37 -11.27 1.57
N GLY A 111 -8.99 -12.20 0.69
CA GLY A 111 -9.68 -12.40 -0.60
C GLY A 111 -11.15 -12.79 -0.45
N GLU A 112 -11.49 -13.55 0.60
CA GLU A 112 -12.86 -13.99 0.89
C GLU A 112 -13.68 -12.99 1.75
N GLY A 113 -13.11 -11.81 2.03
CA GLY A 113 -13.72 -10.81 2.90
C GLY A 113 -13.18 -10.81 4.33
N GLY A 114 -13.31 -9.66 4.99
CA GLY A 114 -12.75 -9.41 6.31
C GLY A 114 -11.28 -8.91 6.27
N THR A 115 -10.75 -8.62 7.47
CA THR A 115 -9.40 -8.10 7.65
C THR A 115 -8.57 -8.99 8.58
N PHE A 116 -7.25 -8.95 8.41
CA PHE A 116 -6.30 -9.60 9.32
C PHE A 116 -5.08 -8.70 9.55
N LEU A 117 -4.36 -8.94 10.63
CA LEU A 117 -3.08 -8.28 10.88
C LEU A 117 -1.97 -9.06 10.17
N GLY A 118 -1.30 -8.41 9.23
CA GLY A 118 -0.14 -8.95 8.52
C GLY A 118 1.12 -8.14 8.75
N VAL A 119 2.23 -8.59 8.17
CA VAL A 119 3.49 -7.82 8.15
C VAL A 119 3.26 -6.49 7.41
N PRO A 120 3.90 -5.38 7.84
CA PRO A 120 3.86 -4.10 7.12
C PRO A 120 4.31 -4.27 5.68
N GLN A 121 3.84 -3.39 4.78
CA GLN A 121 4.12 -3.49 3.35
C GLN A 121 5.62 -3.55 3.06
N ASP A 122 6.40 -2.72 3.74
CA ASP A 122 7.85 -2.59 3.49
C ASP A 122 8.66 -3.77 4.03
N GLN A 123 8.03 -4.66 4.81
CA GLN A 123 8.62 -5.89 5.36
C GLN A 123 8.02 -7.16 4.73
N GLU A 124 7.12 -7.01 3.76
CA GLU A 124 6.55 -8.14 3.04
C GLU A 124 7.60 -8.72 2.11
N VAL A 125 8.05 -9.94 2.41
CA VAL A 125 8.92 -10.70 1.51
C VAL A 125 8.06 -11.12 0.31
N PRO A 126 8.47 -10.85 -0.94
CA PRO A 126 7.77 -11.30 -2.13
C PRO A 126 7.59 -12.83 -2.07
N LEU A 127 6.41 -13.32 -2.42
CA LEU A 127 6.05 -14.74 -2.36
C LEU A 127 6.80 -15.64 -3.38
N ASP A 128 7.89 -15.18 -3.97
CA ASP A 128 8.67 -15.93 -4.95
C ASP A 128 10.16 -15.98 -4.59
N SER A 129 10.46 -16.77 -3.56
CA SER A 129 11.84 -17.16 -3.22
C SER A 129 11.84 -18.59 -2.68
N GLY A 130 11.13 -19.48 -3.37
CA GLY A 130 11.32 -20.92 -3.22
C GLY A 130 12.56 -21.34 -4.02
N PRO A 131 13.41 -22.26 -3.52
CA PRO A 131 14.53 -22.73 -4.31
C PRO A 131 14.00 -23.49 -5.53
N HIS A 132 14.34 -23.02 -6.72
CA HIS A 132 14.33 -23.86 -7.91
C HIS A 132 15.43 -24.92 -7.72
N THR A 133 15.02 -26.09 -7.26
CA THR A 133 15.80 -27.34 -7.41
C THR A 133 15.66 -27.86 -8.83
#